data_AF-A0A7V3XAH5-F1
#
_entry.id   AF-A0A7V3XAH5-F1
#
_cell.length_a   1.000
_cell.length_b   1.000
_cell.length_c   1.000
_cell.angle_alpha   90.00
_cell.angle_beta   90.00
_cell.angle_gamma   90.00
#
_symmetry.space_group_name_H-M   'P 1'
#
loop_
_entity.id
_entity.type
_entity.pdbx_description
1 polymer ?
#
loop_
_entity_poly.entity_id
_entity_poly.type
_entity_poly.pdbx_seq_one_letter_code
_entity_poly.pdbx_strand_id
1 'polypeptide(L)'
;MDRMNKSLRYLGIGLAVLCLTGLFLEPAYSADERVPVRTQTHLKVGDPAPDFTLPANMAINGSEKLTLSQFKGKKNVVLSFHVLDWTPV
;
A
#
# COMPACT_ATOMS: atom_id res chain seq x y z
N MET A 1 -9.59 -57.45 -26.48
CA MET A 1 -9.45 -57.17 -25.03
C MET A 1 -8.25 -56.29 -24.67
N ASP A 2 -7.19 -56.23 -25.49
CA ASP A 2 -5.94 -55.48 -25.19
C ASP A 2 -5.98 -53.95 -25.41
N ARG A 3 -7.15 -53.39 -25.80
CA ARG A 3 -7.33 -51.92 -25.90
C ARG A 3 -7.95 -51.31 -24.65
N MET A 4 -8.71 -52.10 -23.87
CA MET A 4 -9.46 -51.62 -22.72
C MET A 4 -8.58 -51.49 -21.46
N ASN A 5 -7.56 -52.34 -21.33
CA ASN A 5 -6.54 -52.29 -20.27
C ASN A 5 -5.53 -51.13 -20.46
N LYS A 6 -5.21 -50.72 -21.70
CA LYS A 6 -4.32 -49.59 -21.99
C LYS A 6 -5.00 -48.28 -21.66
N SER A 7 -6.27 -48.11 -22.03
CA SER A 7 -7.07 -46.94 -21.67
C SER A 7 -7.21 -46.76 -20.15
N LEU A 8 -7.46 -47.86 -19.42
CA LEU A 8 -7.55 -47.82 -17.95
C LEU A 8 -6.21 -47.49 -17.28
N ARG A 9 -5.08 -47.91 -17.87
CA ARG A 9 -3.73 -47.54 -17.42
C ARG A 9 -3.39 -46.09 -17.73
N TYR A 10 -3.74 -45.57 -18.90
CA TYR A 10 -3.54 -44.16 -19.24
C TYR A 10 -4.44 -43.23 -18.41
N LEU A 11 -5.66 -43.66 -18.08
CA LEU A 11 -6.55 -42.92 -17.19
C LEU A 11 -5.99 -42.86 -15.76
N GLY A 12 -5.45 -43.97 -15.25
CA GLY A 12 -4.77 -44.01 -13.94
C GLY A 12 -3.48 -43.18 -13.88
N ILE A 13 -2.67 -43.22 -14.94
CA ILE A 13 -1.45 -42.39 -15.05
C ILE A 13 -1.82 -40.91 -15.18
N GLY A 14 -2.85 -40.58 -15.97
CA GLY A 14 -3.35 -39.20 -16.11
C GLY A 14 -3.85 -38.62 -14.79
N LEU A 15 -4.57 -39.41 -13.98
CA LEU A 15 -5.07 -39.00 -12.67
C LEU A 15 -3.93 -38.83 -11.63
N ALA A 16 -2.91 -39.70 -11.68
CA ALA A 16 -1.73 -39.61 -10.82
C ALA A 16 -0.85 -38.39 -11.16
N VAL A 17 -0.67 -38.09 -12.46
CA VAL A 17 0.07 -36.91 -12.93
C VAL A 17 -0.65 -35.61 -12.55
N LEU A 18 -1.99 -35.58 -12.60
CA LEU A 18 -2.80 -34.42 -12.18
C LEU A 18 -2.70 -34.15 -10.66
N CYS A 19 -2.61 -35.20 -9.83
CA CYS A 19 -2.38 -35.05 -8.38
C CYS A 19 -0.95 -34.60 -8.04
N LEU A 20 0.04 -35.05 -8.81
CA LEU A 20 1.46 -34.70 -8.61
C LEU A 20 1.79 -33.26 -9.02
N THR A 21 1.07 -32.68 -9.98
CA THR A 21 1.25 -31.26 -10.38
C THR A 21 0.47 -30.27 -9.51
N GLY A 22 -0.63 -30.71 -8.88
CA GLY A 22 -1.44 -29.88 -7.99
C GLY A 22 -0.85 -29.63 -6.60
N LEU A 23 0.14 -30.42 -6.17
CA LEU A 23 0.76 -30.31 -4.85
C LEU A 23 1.97 -29.34 -4.77
N PHE A 24 2.33 -28.67 -5.87
CA PHE A 24 3.60 -27.90 -5.95
C PHE A 24 3.44 -26.39 -6.22
N LEU A 25 2.25 -25.82 -6.04
CA LEU A 25 2.12 -24.36 -5.91
C LEU A 25 1.52 -24.02 -4.56
N GLU A 26 2.36 -24.09 -3.53
CA GLU A 26 2.21 -23.16 -2.42
C GLU A 26 2.57 -21.78 -2.99
N PRO A 27 1.62 -20.82 -3.11
CA PRO A 27 2.05 -19.45 -3.25
C PRO A 27 2.82 -19.16 -1.97
N ALA A 28 4.14 -19.05 -2.06
CA ALA A 28 4.95 -18.47 -1.02
C ALA A 28 4.54 -17.00 -0.94
N TYR A 29 3.39 -16.74 -0.31
CA TYR A 29 2.98 -15.43 0.12
C TYR A 29 3.89 -15.10 1.30
N SER A 30 5.11 -14.72 0.96
CA SER A 30 6.02 -14.06 1.88
C SER A 30 5.39 -12.69 2.13
N ALA A 31 4.56 -12.61 3.18
CA ALA A 31 4.19 -11.34 3.75
C ALA A 31 5.50 -10.65 4.12
N ASP A 32 5.87 -9.65 3.33
CA ASP A 32 6.99 -8.77 3.67
C ASP A 32 6.58 -8.01 4.93
N GLU A 33 6.93 -8.58 6.08
CA GLU A 33 6.72 -7.99 7.39
C GLU A 33 7.74 -6.85 7.56
N ARG A 34 7.75 -5.88 6.64
CA ARG A 34 8.34 -4.57 6.95
C ARG A 34 7.48 -4.00 8.05
N VAL A 35 7.89 -4.23 9.28
CA VAL A 35 7.49 -3.38 10.40
C VAL A 35 7.72 -1.95 9.89
N PRO A 36 6.67 -1.12 9.76
CA PRO A 36 6.86 0.23 9.26
C PRO A 36 7.90 0.85 10.18
N VAL A 37 9.02 1.29 9.60
CA VAL A 37 9.99 2.09 10.33
C VAL A 37 9.17 3.27 10.84
N ARG A 38 8.90 3.27 12.15
CA ARG A 38 8.28 4.42 12.79
C ARG A 38 9.32 5.52 12.73
N THR A 39 9.24 6.34 11.70
CA THR A 39 9.97 7.59 11.66
C THR A 39 9.39 8.45 12.79
N GLN A 40 10.07 8.45 13.94
CA GLN A 40 9.74 9.36 15.02
C GLN A 40 10.03 10.78 14.52
N THR A 41 9.05 11.67 14.64
CA THR A 41 9.26 13.08 14.30
C THR A 41 10.04 13.73 15.44
N HIS A 42 10.97 14.63 15.10
CA HIS A 42 11.73 15.41 16.09
C HIS A 42 11.07 16.75 16.42
N LEU A 43 9.77 16.91 16.12
CA LEU A 43 9.05 18.16 16.30
C LEU A 43 8.85 18.47 17.78
N LYS A 44 9.20 19.69 18.19
CA LYS A 44 9.00 20.18 19.56
C LYS A 44 8.33 21.55 19.54
N VAL A 45 7.63 21.87 20.62
CA VAL A 45 7.05 23.20 20.81
C VAL A 45 8.17 24.24 20.89
N GLY A 46 7.99 25.36 20.19
CA GLY A 46 8.97 26.43 20.12
C GLY A 46 9.94 26.31 18.93
N ASP A 47 10.10 25.12 18.36
CA ASP A 47 10.88 24.95 17.14
C ASP A 47 10.14 25.60 15.96
N PRO A 48 10.85 26.21 15.00
CA PRO A 48 10.24 26.65 13.76
C PRO A 48 9.55 25.48 13.04
N ALA A 49 8.27 25.66 12.69
CA ALA A 49 7.55 24.67 11.89
C ALA A 49 8.29 24.45 10.55
N PRO A 50 8.52 23.19 10.13
CA PRO A 50 9.12 22.90 8.83
C PRO A 50 8.30 23.49 7.70
N ASP A 51 8.94 24.20 6.77
CA ASP A 51 8.26 24.75 5.62
C ASP A 51 7.97 23.65 4.60
N PHE A 52 6.87 23.82 3.87
CA PHE A 52 6.51 22.94 2.77
C PHE A 52 5.74 23.71 1.71
N THR A 53 5.80 23.20 0.48
CA THR A 53 4.96 23.66 -0.62
C THR A 53 4.21 22.46 -1.20
N LEU A 54 2.88 22.48 -1.13
CA LEU A 54 2.02 21.40 -1.61
C LEU A 54 0.98 21.92 -2.59
N PRO A 55 0.50 21.10 -3.54
CA PRO A 55 -0.72 21.38 -4.27
C PRO A 55 -1.89 21.55 -3.29
N ALA A 56 -2.75 22.52 -3.55
CA ALA A 56 -3.98 22.72 -2.81
C ALA A 56 -5.18 22.31 -3.68
N ASN A 57 -6.23 21.79 -3.05
CA ASN A 57 -7.50 21.48 -3.71
C ASN A 57 -8.26 22.73 -4.17
N MET A 58 -7.98 23.89 -3.57
CA MET A 58 -8.52 25.18 -3.94
C MET A 58 -7.40 26.20 -4.10
N ALA A 59 -7.57 27.14 -5.02
CA ALA A 59 -6.61 28.21 -5.21
C ALA A 59 -6.55 29.13 -3.98
N ILE A 60 -5.35 29.36 -3.45
CA ILE A 60 -5.08 30.31 -2.38
C ILE A 60 -4.33 31.49 -2.97
N ASN A 61 -4.89 32.70 -2.84
CA ASN A 61 -4.32 33.93 -3.40
C ASN A 61 -4.00 33.82 -4.91
N GLY A 62 -4.85 33.10 -5.66
CA GLY A 62 -4.66 32.86 -7.10
C GLY A 62 -3.62 31.79 -7.44
N SER A 63 -3.09 31.04 -6.45
CA SER A 63 -2.16 29.93 -6.68
C SER A 63 -2.77 28.60 -6.28
N GLU A 64 -2.58 27.57 -7.12
CA GLU A 64 -2.91 26.17 -6.81
C GLU A 64 -1.86 25.50 -5.91
N LYS A 65 -0.84 26.24 -5.47
CA LYS A 65 0.17 25.78 -4.52
C LYS A 65 0.08 26.57 -3.23
N LEU A 66 0.13 25.85 -2.11
CA LEU A 66 0.19 26.39 -0.77
C LEU A 66 1.60 26.23 -0.22
N THR A 67 2.24 27.33 0.16
CA THR A 67 3.50 27.31 0.93
C THR A 67 3.24 27.74 2.37
N LEU A 68 3.71 27.01 3.38
CA LEU A 68 3.41 27.31 4.79
C LEU A 68 3.96 28.68 5.21
N SER A 69 5.19 29.00 4.82
CA SER A 69 5.86 30.26 5.19
C SER A 69 5.14 31.52 4.70
N GLN A 70 4.24 31.42 3.72
CA GLN A 70 3.46 32.58 3.25
C GLN A 70 2.56 33.19 4.33
N PHE A 71 2.20 32.40 5.36
CA PHE A 71 1.37 32.80 6.49
C PHE A 71 2.17 33.29 7.71
N LYS A 72 3.49 33.08 7.73
CA LYS A 72 4.37 33.41 8.86
C LYS A 72 4.28 34.92 9.17
N GLY A 73 4.01 35.25 10.43
CA GLY A 73 3.86 36.63 10.90
C GLY A 73 2.57 37.33 10.46
N LYS A 74 1.69 36.66 9.70
CA LYS A 74 0.42 37.22 9.21
C LYS A 74 -0.78 36.63 9.93
N LYS A 75 -0.77 35.32 10.19
CA LYS A 75 -1.87 34.57 10.82
C LYS A 75 -1.33 33.39 11.62
N ASN A 76 -2.13 32.92 12.58
CA ASN A 76 -1.93 31.62 13.21
C ASN A 76 -2.40 30.51 12.26
N VAL A 77 -1.71 29.37 12.27
CA VAL A 77 -2.00 28.23 11.38
C VAL A 77 -2.12 26.96 12.22
N VAL A 78 -3.18 26.18 11.98
CA VAL A 78 -3.39 24.84 12.54
C VAL A 78 -3.27 23.83 11.42
N LEU A 79 -2.44 22.80 11.60
CA LEU A 79 -2.28 21.71 10.64
C LEU A 79 -2.99 20.47 11.16
N SER A 80 -3.87 19.90 10.34
CA SER A 80 -4.56 18.63 10.61
C SER A 80 -4.22 17.65 9.50
N PHE A 81 -3.76 16.46 9.87
CA PHE A 81 -3.45 15.38 8.95
C PHE A 81 -4.46 14.25 9.15
N HIS A 82 -5.15 13.86 8.09
CA HIS A 82 -6.04 12.69 8.07
C HIS A 82 -5.54 11.69 7.03
N VAL A 83 -5.93 10.42 7.19
CA VAL A 83 -5.34 9.32 6.40
C VAL A 83 -5.94 9.26 5.01
N LEU A 84 -7.27 9.20 4.92
CA LEU A 84 -8.03 9.07 3.68
C LEU A 84 -9.34 9.84 3.78
N ASP A 85 -9.73 10.44 2.66
CA ASP A 85 -11.05 11.06 2.54
C ASP A 85 -12.15 10.00 2.70
N TRP A 86 -13.30 10.41 3.27
CA TRP A 86 -14.50 9.58 3.41
C TRP A 86 -14.33 8.32 4.28
N THR A 87 -13.40 8.31 5.23
CA THR A 87 -13.25 7.23 6.22
C THR A 87 -13.90 7.60 7.56
N PRO A 88 -14.58 6.65 8.25
CA PRO A 88 -15.14 6.91 9.57
C PRO A 88 -14.03 7.16 10.60
N VAL A 89 -14.37 7.92 11.64
CA VAL A 89 -13.51 8.22 12.78
C VAL A 89 -13.70 7.23 13.92
#